data_AF-A0A0Q1BGF6-F1
#
_entry.id   AF-A0A0Q1BGF6-F1
#
_cell.length_a   1.000
_cell.length_b   1.000
_cell.length_c   1.000
_cell.angle_alpha   90.00
_cell.angle_beta   90.00
_cell.angle_gamma   90.00
#
_symmetry.space_group_name_H-M   'P 1'
#
loop_
_entity.id
_entity.type
_entity.pdbx_description
1 polymer ?
#
loop_
_entity_poly.entity_id
_entity_poly.type
_entity_poly.pdbx_seq_one_letter_code
_entity_poly.pdbx_strand_id
1 'polypeptide(L)'
;MKPLLALLLLLVHFPLNNVLQADIVDDLALNFKTGNSKEIAKNFAGSVELIVIDQEDVYSKVQAEQILKDFFVKNPPSKTSIIHRVNTNPSWRLAILSLTTKNGKFRVMITMKVNKPTNSLLITELRIEADKE
;
A
#
# COMPACT_ATOMS: atom_id res chain seq x y z
N MET A 1 5.12 64.95 -20.09
CA MET A 1 6.28 64.03 -20.15
C MET A 1 6.10 62.94 -19.12
N LYS A 2 6.52 61.71 -19.48
CA LYS A 2 6.55 60.46 -18.70
C LYS A 2 5.31 59.57 -18.88
N PRO A 3 5.35 58.61 -19.83
CA PRO A 3 4.30 57.60 -19.97
C PRO A 3 4.35 56.69 -18.76
N LEU A 4 3.18 56.36 -18.23
CA LEU A 4 2.97 55.38 -17.18
C LEU A 4 3.65 54.08 -17.60
N LEU A 5 4.73 53.74 -16.91
CA LEU A 5 5.56 52.59 -17.18
C LEU A 5 4.69 51.33 -17.09
N ALA A 6 4.77 50.52 -18.14
CA ALA A 6 4.22 49.19 -18.19
C ALA A 6 4.64 48.40 -16.94
N LEU A 7 3.68 48.03 -16.11
CA LEU A 7 3.84 46.89 -15.22
C LEU A 7 2.83 45.84 -15.68
N LEU A 8 3.26 45.15 -16.73
CA LEU A 8 2.76 43.85 -17.17
C LEU A 8 2.82 42.90 -15.97
N LEU A 9 1.76 42.89 -15.17
CA LEU A 9 1.55 41.91 -14.12
C LEU A 9 1.11 40.63 -14.84
N LEU A 10 2.09 39.92 -15.38
CA LEU A 10 1.93 38.61 -15.97
C LEU A 10 1.47 37.68 -14.85
N LEU A 11 0.15 37.51 -14.72
CA LEU A 11 -0.45 36.48 -13.90
C LEU A 11 0.06 35.13 -14.41
N VAL A 12 1.08 34.60 -13.73
CA VAL A 12 1.54 33.23 -13.91
C VAL A 12 0.43 32.33 -13.38
N HIS A 13 -0.49 31.96 -14.26
CA HIS A 13 -1.45 30.90 -14.01
C HIS A 13 -0.67 29.58 -14.09
N PHE A 14 -0.03 29.19 -12.99
CA PHE A 14 0.38 27.80 -12.82
C PHE A 14 -0.90 26.96 -12.83
N PRO A 15 -1.05 25.97 -13.74
CA PRO A 15 -2.09 24.98 -13.55
C PRO A 15 -1.78 24.26 -12.25
N LEU A 16 -2.67 24.37 -11.25
CA LEU A 16 -2.72 23.41 -10.16
C LEU A 16 -3.02 22.06 -10.80
N ASN A 17 -1.95 21.29 -11.06
CA ASN A 17 -2.08 19.87 -11.33
C ASN A 17 -2.68 19.26 -10.05
N ASN A 18 -3.99 19.08 -10.05
CA ASN A 18 -4.65 18.18 -9.10
C ASN A 18 -4.14 16.77 -9.44
N VAL A 19 -2.97 16.43 -8.90
CA VAL A 19 -2.51 15.05 -8.87
C VAL A 19 -3.56 14.33 -8.04
N LEU A 20 -4.43 13.59 -8.71
CA LEU A 20 -5.27 12.59 -8.05
C LEU A 20 -4.31 11.68 -7.29
N GLN A 21 -4.21 11.90 -5.98
CA GLN A 21 -3.36 11.08 -5.13
C GLN A 21 -3.95 9.68 -5.18
N ALA A 22 -3.26 8.77 -5.87
CA ALA A 22 -3.65 7.37 -5.91
C ALA A 22 -3.82 6.87 -4.47
N ASP A 23 -4.92 6.17 -4.19
CA ASP A 23 -5.15 5.60 -2.87
C ASP A 23 -4.07 4.54 -2.62
N ILE A 24 -3.44 4.57 -1.45
CA ILE A 24 -2.42 3.59 -1.04
C ILE A 24 -2.90 2.14 -1.23
N VAL A 25 -4.21 1.90 -1.11
CA VAL A 25 -4.80 0.57 -1.33
C VAL A 25 -4.70 0.14 -2.79
N ASP A 26 -4.87 1.05 -3.75
CA ASP A 26 -4.77 0.76 -5.18
C ASP A 26 -3.31 0.46 -5.56
N ASP A 27 -2.37 1.24 -5.04
CA ASP A 27 -0.92 0.99 -5.21
C ASP A 27 -0.51 -0.36 -4.59
N LEU A 28 -0.99 -0.67 -3.38
CA LEU A 28 -0.75 -1.97 -2.76
C LEU A 28 -1.33 -3.10 -3.62
N ALA A 29 -2.57 -2.99 -4.11
CA ALA A 29 -3.17 -4.00 -4.97
C ALA A 29 -2.36 -4.24 -6.25
N LEU A 30 -1.80 -3.19 -6.87
CA LEU A 30 -0.91 -3.31 -8.01
C LEU A 30 0.41 -4.02 -7.65
N ASN A 31 1.00 -3.69 -6.51
CA ASN A 31 2.23 -4.32 -6.05
C ASN A 31 2.01 -5.79 -5.66
N PHE A 32 0.86 -6.16 -5.08
CA PHE A 32 0.47 -7.54 -4.86
C PHE A 32 0.28 -8.29 -6.18
N LYS A 33 -0.32 -7.67 -7.19
CA LYS A 33 -0.49 -8.26 -8.54
C LYS A 33 0.85 -8.58 -9.20
N THR A 34 1.86 -7.75 -8.98
CA THR A 34 3.20 -7.90 -9.57
C THR A 34 4.16 -8.68 -8.66
N GLY A 35 3.75 -9.06 -7.45
CA GLY A 35 4.61 -9.75 -6.47
C GLY A 35 5.77 -8.87 -5.98
N ASN A 36 5.62 -7.55 -5.99
CA ASN A 36 6.70 -6.63 -5.67
C ASN A 36 6.82 -6.38 -4.15
N SER A 37 7.40 -7.34 -3.44
CA SER A 37 7.59 -7.27 -1.98
C SER A 37 8.35 -6.03 -1.53
N LYS A 38 9.33 -5.57 -2.32
CA LYS A 38 10.14 -4.39 -2.01
C LYS A 38 9.30 -3.11 -1.96
N GLU A 39 8.41 -2.91 -2.93
CA GLU A 39 7.51 -1.75 -2.94
C GLU A 39 6.46 -1.83 -1.84
N ILE A 40 5.95 -3.03 -1.52
CA ILE A 40 5.02 -3.23 -0.39
C ILE A 40 5.73 -2.89 0.93
N ALA A 41 6.96 -3.37 1.11
CA ALA A 41 7.74 -3.17 2.33
C ALA A 41 8.10 -1.70 2.59
N LYS A 42 8.06 -0.81 1.59
CA LYS A 42 8.19 0.64 1.82
C LYS A 42 7.12 1.15 2.79
N ASN A 43 5.94 0.53 2.79
CA ASN A 43 4.81 0.89 3.63
C ASN A 43 4.78 0.12 4.96
N PHE A 44 5.72 -0.79 5.23
CA PHE A 44 5.79 -1.50 6.51
C PHE A 44 6.22 -0.58 7.66
N ALA A 45 5.58 -0.76 8.81
CA ALA A 45 6.09 -0.27 10.07
C ALA A 45 7.41 -0.97 10.44
N GLY A 46 8.15 -0.44 11.42
CA GLY A 46 9.41 -1.04 11.87
C GLY A 46 9.26 -2.47 12.38
N SER A 47 8.07 -2.79 12.90
CA SER A 47 7.63 -4.11 13.34
C SER A 47 6.25 -4.40 12.73
N VAL A 48 6.07 -5.59 12.18
CA VAL A 48 4.88 -6.03 11.47
C VAL A 48 4.46 -7.39 12.01
N GLU A 49 3.20 -7.50 12.42
CA GLU A 49 2.54 -8.78 12.68
C GLU A 49 2.25 -9.44 11.34
N LEU A 50 2.86 -10.60 11.08
CA LEU A 50 2.75 -11.29 9.81
C LEU A 50 2.14 -12.66 10.04
N ILE A 51 0.98 -12.88 9.42
CA ILE A 51 0.32 -14.18 9.37
C ILE A 51 0.35 -14.66 7.94
N VAL A 52 1.14 -15.67 7.63
CA VAL A 52 1.20 -16.27 6.30
C VAL A 52 0.95 -17.75 6.43
N ILE A 53 -0.24 -18.16 6.01
CA ILE A 53 -0.72 -19.54 6.09
C ILE A 53 -0.74 -20.01 7.55
N ASP A 54 0.23 -20.82 7.98
CA ASP A 54 0.28 -21.43 9.31
C ASP A 54 1.35 -20.78 10.22
N GLN A 55 2.00 -19.72 9.75
CA GLN A 55 3.02 -18.99 10.51
C GLN A 55 2.48 -17.63 10.93
N GLU A 56 2.47 -17.38 12.23
CA GLU A 56 2.07 -16.11 12.86
C GLU A 56 3.16 -15.69 13.84
N ASP A 57 3.80 -14.55 13.58
CA ASP A 57 4.79 -13.95 14.48
C ASP A 57 4.96 -12.45 14.16
N VAL A 58 5.73 -11.76 14.98
CA VAL A 58 6.10 -10.36 14.81
C VAL A 58 7.50 -10.24 14.25
N TYR A 59 7.63 -9.60 13.09
CA TYR A 59 8.89 -9.48 12.37
C TYR A 59 9.32 -8.02 12.21
N SER A 60 10.63 -7.80 12.04
CA SER A 60 11.12 -6.52 11.52
C SER A 60 10.67 -6.30 10.08
N LYS A 61 10.63 -5.05 9.62
CA LYS A 61 10.36 -4.69 8.22
C LYS A 61 11.15 -5.53 7.21
N VAL A 62 12.44 -5.75 7.46
CA VAL A 62 13.33 -6.49 6.55
C VAL A 62 12.98 -7.99 6.53
N GLN A 63 12.69 -8.57 7.69
CA GLN A 63 12.26 -9.97 7.78
C GLN A 63 10.89 -10.18 7.13
N ALA A 64 9.93 -9.28 7.38
CA ALA A 64 8.61 -9.33 6.76
C ALA A 64 8.68 -9.21 5.23
N GLU A 65 9.55 -8.35 4.69
CA GLU A 65 9.81 -8.25 3.24
C GLU A 65 10.30 -9.58 2.67
N GLN A 66 11.26 -10.22 3.35
CA GLN A 66 11.85 -11.47 2.91
C GLN A 66 10.81 -12.61 2.93
N ILE A 67 9.99 -12.72 3.98
CA ILE A 67 8.91 -13.71 4.05
C ILE A 67 7.88 -13.47 2.94
N LEU A 68 7.48 -12.22 2.70
CA LEU A 68 6.54 -11.88 1.63
C LEU A 68 7.12 -12.19 0.23
N LYS A 69 8.41 -11.93 0.03
CA LYS A 69 9.12 -12.31 -1.20
C LYS A 69 9.08 -13.82 -1.42
N ASP A 70 9.39 -14.60 -0.39
CA ASP A 70 9.38 -16.06 -0.46
C ASP A 70 7.96 -16.60 -0.70
N PHE A 71 6.94 -15.95 -0.13
CA PHE A 71 5.55 -16.23 -0.45
C PHE A 71 5.24 -16.03 -1.94
N PHE A 72 5.65 -14.91 -2.55
CA PHE A 72 5.42 -14.66 -3.98
C PHE A 72 6.22 -15.58 -4.90
N VAL A 73 7.43 -15.98 -4.52
CA VAL A 73 8.22 -16.98 -5.26
C VAL A 73 7.49 -18.33 -5.27
N LYS A 74 6.96 -18.75 -4.11
CA LYS A 74 6.18 -19.99 -3.97
C LYS A 74 4.79 -19.89 -4.58
N ASN A 75 4.21 -18.70 -4.66
CA ASN A 75 2.86 -18.46 -5.18
C ASN A 75 2.85 -17.29 -6.17
N PRO A 76 3.40 -17.47 -7.40
CA PRO A 76 3.50 -16.38 -8.37
C PRO A 76 2.13 -15.74 -8.67
N PRO A 77 1.92 -14.45 -8.35
CA PRO A 77 0.65 -13.77 -8.58
C PRO A 77 0.29 -13.64 -10.06
N SER A 78 -1.00 -13.69 -10.36
CA SER A 78 -1.53 -13.48 -11.71
C SER A 78 -2.63 -12.42 -11.76
N LYS A 79 -3.41 -12.28 -10.68
CA LYS A 79 -4.50 -11.30 -10.58
C LYS A 79 -4.69 -10.85 -9.14
N THR A 80 -5.05 -9.59 -8.97
CA THR A 80 -5.47 -9.03 -7.68
C THR A 80 -6.74 -8.21 -7.88
N SER A 81 -7.65 -8.26 -6.90
CA SER A 81 -8.80 -7.37 -6.83
C SER A 81 -9.06 -6.95 -5.39
N ILE A 82 -9.53 -5.73 -5.19
CA ILE A 82 -9.87 -5.22 -3.87
C ILE A 82 -11.30 -5.67 -3.53
N ILE A 83 -11.44 -6.46 -2.47
CA ILE A 83 -12.73 -6.97 -1.97
C ILE A 83 -13.38 -5.94 -1.06
N HIS A 84 -12.60 -5.34 -0.16
CA HIS A 84 -13.13 -4.42 0.83
C HIS A 84 -12.10 -3.35 1.22
N ARG A 85 -12.59 -2.17 1.60
CA ARG A 85 -11.81 -1.04 2.12
C ARG A 85 -12.54 -0.46 3.33
N VAL A 86 -11.85 -0.34 4.47
CA VAL A 86 -12.33 0.36 5.66
C VAL A 86 -11.37 1.51 5.95
N ASN A 87 -11.88 2.74 5.87
CA ASN A 87 -11.11 3.97 6.03
C ASN A 87 -11.86 5.03 6.86
N THR A 88 -12.83 4.61 7.67
CA THR A 88 -13.65 5.50 8.50
C THR A 88 -12.89 6.18 9.64
N ASN A 89 -11.74 5.63 10.05
CA ASN A 89 -10.84 6.21 11.03
C ASN A 89 -9.58 6.76 10.31
N PRO A 90 -9.23 8.05 10.47
CA PRO A 90 -8.05 8.61 9.80
C PRO A 90 -6.73 7.98 10.27
N SER A 91 -6.70 7.40 11.47
CA SER A 91 -5.52 6.76 12.07
C SER A 91 -5.40 5.25 11.81
N TRP A 92 -6.42 4.63 11.21
CA TRP A 92 -6.50 3.19 11.01
C TRP A 92 -7.20 2.85 9.71
N ARG A 93 -6.63 1.95 8.90
CA ARG A 93 -7.25 1.46 7.67
C ARG A 93 -7.12 -0.05 7.57
N LEU A 94 -8.11 -0.67 6.94
CA LEU A 94 -8.06 -2.08 6.55
C LEU A 94 -8.38 -2.20 5.06
N ALA A 95 -7.54 -2.95 4.34
CA ALA A 95 -7.82 -3.37 2.97
C ALA A 95 -7.88 -4.90 2.91
N ILE A 96 -8.86 -5.44 2.19
CA ILE A 96 -8.97 -6.87 1.92
C ILE A 96 -8.86 -7.08 0.42
N LEU A 97 -7.89 -7.87 -0.01
CA LEU A 97 -7.64 -8.22 -1.40
C LEU A 97 -7.91 -9.70 -1.66
N SER A 98 -8.41 -10.01 -2.86
CA SER A 98 -8.33 -11.35 -3.45
C SER A 98 -7.05 -11.40 -4.28
N LEU A 99 -6.17 -12.35 -3.98
CA LEU A 99 -4.94 -12.60 -4.72
C LEU A 99 -5.02 -13.97 -5.40
N THR A 100 -5.16 -13.99 -6.71
CA THR A 100 -5.04 -15.22 -7.51
C THR A 100 -3.58 -15.42 -7.88
N THR A 101 -3.09 -16.63 -7.66
CA THR A 101 -1.73 -17.05 -7.99
C THR A 101 -1.77 -18.33 -8.82
N LYS A 102 -0.60 -18.79 -9.30
CA LYS A 102 -0.49 -20.09 -9.97
C LYS A 102 -0.82 -21.29 -9.08
N ASN A 103 -0.68 -21.15 -7.76
CA ASN A 103 -0.75 -22.26 -6.80
C ASN A 103 -1.95 -22.16 -5.84
N GLY A 104 -2.90 -21.26 -6.14
CA GLY A 104 -4.10 -21.09 -5.33
C GLY A 104 -4.57 -19.64 -5.27
N LYS A 105 -5.70 -19.45 -4.62
CA LYS A 105 -6.28 -18.14 -4.34
C LYS A 105 -6.13 -17.84 -2.86
N PHE A 106 -5.75 -16.60 -2.55
CA PHE A 106 -5.50 -16.16 -1.19
C PHE A 106 -6.32 -14.91 -0.87
N ARG A 107 -6.79 -14.82 0.37
CA ARG A 107 -7.33 -13.59 0.95
C ARG A 107 -6.18 -12.88 1.65
N VAL A 108 -5.92 -11.63 1.26
CA VAL A 108 -4.90 -10.78 1.86
C VAL A 108 -5.58 -9.70 2.66
N MET A 109 -5.32 -9.62 3.96
CA MET A 109 -5.79 -8.57 4.85
C MET A 109 -4.61 -7.68 5.23
N ILE A 110 -4.76 -6.38 5.02
CA ILE A 110 -3.71 -5.38 5.23
C ILE A 110 -4.23 -4.37 6.24
N THR A 111 -3.73 -4.41 7.46
CA THR A 111 -4.07 -3.43 8.50
C THR A 111 -2.98 -2.37 8.56
N MET A 112 -3.38 -1.12 8.44
CA MET A 112 -2.49 0.03 8.51
C MET A 112 -2.87 0.94 9.67
N LYS A 113 -1.86 1.48 10.37
CA LYS A 113 -2.01 2.43 11.47
C LYS A 113 -1.09 3.63 11.26
N VAL A 114 -1.53 4.81 11.69
CA VAL A 114 -0.67 5.99 11.65
C VAL A 114 0.46 5.85 12.66
N ASN A 115 1.69 5.94 12.16
CA ASN A 115 2.89 5.98 12.96
C ASN A 115 3.10 7.41 13.48
N LYS A 116 2.93 7.63 14.78
CA LYS A 116 2.90 8.98 15.39
C LYS A 116 4.16 9.84 15.16
N PRO A 117 5.39 9.30 15.23
CA PRO A 117 6.60 10.11 15.01
C PRO A 117 6.72 10.69 13.59
N THR A 118 6.19 9.99 12.58
CA THR A 118 6.29 10.39 11.15
C THR A 118 4.96 10.87 10.58
N ASN A 119 3.87 10.70 11.32
CA ASN A 119 2.49 10.87 10.88
C ASN A 119 2.13 10.11 9.58
N SER A 120 2.87 9.04 9.27
CA SER A 120 2.68 8.22 8.07
C SER A 120 1.78 7.03 8.38
N LEU A 121 0.85 6.72 7.48
CA LEU A 121 0.05 5.50 7.56
C LEU A 121 0.90 4.30 7.10
N LEU A 122 1.18 3.35 8.01
CA LEU A 122 2.04 2.20 7.75
C LEU A 122 1.32 0.88 8.05
N ILE A 123 1.65 -0.16 7.31
CA ILE A 123 1.18 -1.54 7.53
C ILE A 123 1.78 -2.04 8.85
N THR A 124 0.91 -2.39 9.79
CA THR A 124 1.28 -3.00 11.07
C THR A 124 0.92 -4.48 11.14
N GLU A 125 -0.03 -4.93 10.31
CA GLU A 125 -0.40 -6.34 10.18
C GLU A 125 -0.59 -6.68 8.70
N LEU A 126 -0.06 -7.83 8.30
CA LEU A 126 -0.32 -8.44 7.01
C LEU A 126 -0.71 -9.89 7.22
N ARG A 127 -1.89 -10.27 6.76
CA ARG A 127 -2.41 -11.63 6.87
C ARG A 127 -2.74 -12.19 5.50
N ILE A 128 -2.20 -13.35 5.18
CA ILE A 128 -2.38 -14.06 3.92
C ILE A 128 -2.87 -15.47 4.23
N GLU A 129 -4.10 -15.76 3.86
CA GLU A 129 -4.76 -17.05 4.12
C GLU A 129 -5.28 -17.62 2.81
N ALA A 130 -5.31 -18.95 2.68
CA ALA A 130 -5.96 -19.59 1.55
C ALA A 130 -7.44 -19.18 1.52
N ASP A 131 -7.93 -18.81 0.34
CA ASP A 131 -9.35 -18.49 0.17
C ASP A 131 -10.14 -19.80 0.30
N LYS A 132 -10.82 -19.97 1.42
CA LYS A 132 -11.79 -21.04 1.61
C LYS A 132 -13.03 -20.62 0.83
N GLU A 133 -13.22 -21.19 -0.35
CA GLU A 133 -14.48 -21.05 -1.09
C GLU A 133 -15.68 -21.49 -0.25
#